data_AF-A0A8J8F8L9-F1
#
_entry.id   AF-A0A8J8F8L9-F1
#
_cell.length_a   1.000
_cell.length_b   1.000
_cell.length_c   1.000
_cell.angle_alpha   90.00
_cell.angle_beta   90.00
_cell.angle_gamma   90.00
#
_symmetry.space_group_name_H-M   'P 1'
#
loop_
_entity.id
_entity.type
_entity.pdbx_description
1 polymer ?
#
loop_
_entity_poly.entity_id
_entity_poly.type
_entity_poly.pdbx_seq_one_letter_code
_entity_poly.pdbx_strand_id
1 'polypeptide(L)'
;MHDPTSYGIVGRIALAAVVSIAPTLLFLGLVRGLERLRDDALLLELHHREDVDVSPNGDALEVLADGLALDRADRSDRRCPSCEAAIESNARYCRECSTRLARR
;
A
#
# COMPACT_ATOMS: atom_id res chain seq x y z
N MET A 1 -4.62 -7.57 -51.07
CA MET A 1 -5.08 -6.17 -51.15
C MET A 1 -5.62 -5.84 -49.77
N HIS A 2 -4.94 -5.01 -48.98
CA HIS A 2 -5.44 -4.66 -47.64
C HIS A 2 -6.39 -3.47 -47.78
N ASP A 3 -7.65 -3.65 -47.39
CA ASP A 3 -8.68 -2.62 -47.57
C ASP A 3 -8.45 -1.42 -46.63
N PRO A 4 -8.61 -0.18 -47.12
CA PRO A 4 -8.40 1.05 -46.33
C PRO A 4 -9.28 1.12 -45.07
N THR A 5 -10.44 0.47 -45.09
CA THR A 5 -11.37 0.35 -43.95
C THR A 5 -10.85 -0.54 -42.83
N SER A 6 -10.05 -1.56 -43.14
CA SER A 6 -9.49 -2.49 -42.15
C SER A 6 -8.48 -1.79 -41.24
N TYR A 7 -7.67 -0.88 -41.80
CA TYR A 7 -6.71 -0.07 -41.05
C TYR A 7 -7.39 0.87 -40.02
N GLY A 8 -8.59 1.38 -40.33
CA GLY A 8 -9.34 2.22 -39.40
C GLY A 8 -9.83 1.46 -38.15
N ILE A 9 -10.22 0.20 -38.32
CA ILE A 9 -10.69 -0.65 -37.20
C ILE A 9 -9.50 -1.10 -36.36
N VAL A 10 -8.43 -1.58 -37.01
CA VAL A 10 -7.20 -1.99 -36.32
C VAL A 10 -6.60 -0.84 -35.52
N GLY A 11 -6.57 0.37 -36.08
CA GLY A 11 -6.07 1.56 -35.39
C GLY A 11 -6.88 1.92 -34.13
N ARG A 12 -8.22 1.80 -34.18
CA ARG A 12 -9.08 2.06 -33.00
C ARG A 12 -8.90 1.02 -31.91
N ILE A 13 -8.80 -0.26 -32.28
CA ILE A 13 -8.56 -1.33 -31.31
C ILE A 13 -7.19 -1.16 -30.67
N ALA A 14 -6.15 -0.84 -31.45
CA ALA A 14 -4.82 -0.57 -30.92
C ALA A 14 -4.83 0.62 -29.95
N LEU A 15 -5.48 1.73 -30.32
CA LEU A 15 -5.58 2.90 -29.45
C LEU A 15 -6.35 2.61 -28.16
N ALA A 16 -7.46 1.86 -28.24
CA ALA A 16 -8.22 1.42 -27.07
C ALA A 16 -7.41 0.50 -26.15
N ALA A 17 -6.64 -0.43 -26.73
CA ALA A 17 -5.75 -1.31 -25.97
C ALA A 17 -4.61 -0.55 -25.29
N VAL A 18 -4.00 0.42 -25.99
CA VAL A 18 -2.96 1.27 -25.41
C VAL A 18 -3.52 2.11 -24.26
N VAL A 19 -4.68 2.76 -24.45
CA VAL A 19 -5.32 3.58 -23.40
C VAL A 19 -5.68 2.78 -22.15
N SER A 20 -6.03 1.50 -22.29
CA SER A 20 -6.37 0.65 -21.14
C SER A 20 -5.15 0.03 -20.46
N ILE A 21 -4.14 -0.38 -21.23
CA ILE A 21 -2.95 -1.09 -20.73
C ILE A 21 -1.87 -0.11 -20.24
N ALA A 22 -1.73 1.06 -20.89
CA ALA A 22 -0.69 2.04 -20.57
C ALA A 22 -0.75 2.53 -19.11
N PRO A 23 -1.91 2.85 -18.51
CA PRO A 23 -1.97 3.28 -17.11
C PRO A 23 -1.47 2.21 -16.14
N THR A 24 -1.78 0.94 -16.41
CA THR A 24 -1.34 -0.19 -15.58
C THR A 24 0.16 -0.42 -15.71
N LEU A 25 0.70 -0.36 -16.93
CA LEU A 25 2.14 -0.49 -17.16
C LEU A 25 2.92 0.69 -16.57
N LEU A 26 2.40 1.90 -16.70
CA LEU A 26 2.98 3.11 -16.10
C LEU A 26 3.00 2.98 -14.57
N PHE A 27 1.90 2.54 -13.96
CA PHE A 27 1.82 2.30 -12.52
C PHE A 27 2.83 1.24 -12.06
N LEU A 28 2.86 0.06 -12.71
CA LEU A 28 3.79 -1.01 -12.37
C LEU A 28 5.25 -0.61 -12.58
N GLY A 29 5.53 0.13 -13.65
CA GLY A 29 6.86 0.68 -13.93
C GLY A 29 7.29 1.68 -12.87
N LEU A 30 6.38 2.54 -12.42
CA LEU A 30 6.65 3.54 -11.38
C LEU A 30 6.88 2.86 -10.02
N VAL A 31 6.05 1.89 -9.63
CA VAL A 31 6.23 1.10 -8.40
C VAL A 31 7.58 0.36 -8.42
N ARG A 32 7.88 -0.38 -9.50
CA ARG A 32 9.17 -1.07 -9.63
C ARG A 32 10.35 -0.10 -9.65
N GLY A 33 10.18 1.07 -10.26
CA GLY A 33 11.21 2.11 -10.29
C GLY A 33 11.51 2.64 -8.89
N LEU A 34 10.46 2.91 -8.10
CA LEU A 34 10.59 3.35 -6.72
C LEU A 34 11.20 2.26 -5.82
N GLU A 35 10.82 0.99 -6.01
CA GLU A 35 11.44 -0.14 -5.31
C GLU A 35 12.93 -0.22 -5.60
N ARG A 36 13.33 -0.08 -6.87
CA ARG A 36 14.74 -0.11 -7.25
C ARG A 36 15.56 1.02 -6.63
N LEU A 37 14.99 2.23 -6.60
CA LEU A 37 15.67 3.39 -6.01
C LEU A 37 15.81 3.28 -4.48
N ARG A 38 14.90 2.55 -3.83
CA ARG A 38 14.95 2.30 -2.38
C ARG A 38 16.02 1.27 -2.00
N ASP A 39 16.22 0.24 -2.81
CA ASP A 39 17.07 -0.90 -2.44
C ASP A 39 18.58 -0.68 -2.66
N ASP A 40 19.00 0.13 -3.63
CA ASP A 40 20.42 0.09 -4.06
C ASP A 40 21.41 0.91 -3.21
N ALA A 41 20.96 1.85 -2.38
CA ALA A 41 21.87 2.77 -1.65
C ALA A 41 21.77 2.68 -0.12
N LEU A 42 20.57 2.62 0.43
CA LEU A 42 20.35 2.58 1.88
C LEU A 42 20.67 1.20 2.48
N LEU A 43 20.45 0.13 1.74
CA LEU A 43 20.67 -1.25 2.19
C LEU A 43 22.16 -1.58 2.30
N LEU A 44 22.98 -1.09 1.35
CA LEU A 44 24.44 -1.23 1.38
C LEU A 44 25.07 -0.46 2.55
N GLU A 45 24.58 0.75 2.84
CA GLU A 45 25.04 1.56 3.98
C GLU A 45 24.65 0.90 5.32
N LEU A 46 23.43 0.35 5.44
CA LEU A 46 22.99 -0.37 6.64
C LEU A 46 23.73 -1.69 6.82
N HIS A 47 23.99 -2.45 5.75
CA HIS A 47 24.73 -3.70 5.83
C HIS A 47 26.16 -3.47 6.35
N HIS A 48 26.80 -2.36 5.94
CA HIS A 48 28.11 -2.01 6.45
C HIS A 48 28.10 -1.50 7.91
N ARG A 49 26.96 -0.99 8.37
CA ARG A 49 26.75 -0.51 9.74
C ARG A 49 26.30 -1.62 10.70
N GLU A 50 25.71 -2.71 10.20
CA GLU A 50 25.30 -3.88 10.99
C GLU A 50 26.47 -4.80 11.35
N ASP A 51 27.58 -4.74 10.61
CA ASP A 51 28.86 -5.37 11.01
C ASP A 51 29.49 -4.71 12.27
N VAL A 52 28.88 -3.65 12.79
CA VAL A 52 29.23 -3.07 14.10
C VAL A 52 28.41 -3.77 15.18
N ASP A 53 28.99 -4.85 15.71
CA ASP A 53 28.68 -5.59 16.95
C ASP A 53 27.56 -4.97 17.83
N VAL A 54 26.29 -5.29 17.53
CA VAL A 54 25.16 -4.93 18.39
C VAL A 54 25.04 -5.98 19.49
N SER A 55 25.65 -5.66 20.64
CA SER A 55 25.41 -6.36 21.90
C SER A 55 23.90 -6.38 22.21
N PRO A 56 23.27 -7.56 22.33
CA PRO A 56 21.83 -7.71 22.39
C PRO A 56 21.33 -7.50 23.82
N ASN A 57 21.22 -6.25 24.28
CA ASN A 57 20.60 -5.97 25.57
C ASN A 57 19.61 -4.81 25.47
N GLY A 58 18.33 -5.15 25.65
CA GLY A 58 17.25 -4.33 26.23
C GLY A 58 16.75 -3.11 25.45
N ASP A 59 17.65 -2.23 25.04
CA ASP A 59 17.32 -0.82 24.85
C ASP A 59 16.55 -0.56 23.54
N ALA A 60 16.87 -1.32 22.48
CA ALA A 60 16.20 -1.17 21.20
C ALA A 60 14.74 -1.64 21.24
N LEU A 61 14.43 -2.67 22.03
CA LEU A 61 13.07 -3.21 22.15
C LEU A 61 12.17 -2.30 22.99
N GLU A 62 12.75 -1.62 23.98
CA GLU A 62 12.04 -0.67 24.85
C GLU A 62 11.62 0.60 24.10
N VAL A 63 12.52 1.15 23.26
CA VAL A 63 12.21 2.32 22.41
C VAL A 63 11.10 2.03 21.39
N LEU A 64 11.11 0.82 20.81
CA LEU A 64 10.06 0.38 19.89
C LEU A 64 8.72 0.14 20.60
N ALA A 65 8.75 -0.37 21.84
CA ALA A 65 7.56 -0.61 22.64
C ALA A 65 6.86 0.71 23.03
N ASP A 66 7.62 1.76 23.36
CA ASP A 66 7.07 3.06 23.74
C ASP A 66 6.34 3.75 22.57
N GLY A 67 6.92 3.72 21.37
CA GLY A 67 6.28 4.25 20.16
C GLY A 67 4.99 3.53 19.78
N LEU A 68 4.96 2.19 19.94
CA LEU A 68 3.78 1.38 19.66
C LEU A 68 2.72 1.43 20.79
N ALA A 69 3.08 1.87 22.00
CA ALA A 69 2.15 2.02 23.12
C ALA A 69 1.25 3.26 22.93
N LEU A 70 1.80 4.34 22.40
CA LEU A 70 1.05 5.56 22.07
C LEU A 70 0.04 5.32 20.95
N ASP A 71 0.42 4.60 19.89
CA ASP A 71 -0.49 4.25 18.77
C ASP A 71 -1.61 3.27 19.16
N ARG A 72 -1.38 2.40 20.15
CA ARG A 72 -2.42 1.48 20.63
C ARG A 72 -3.44 2.13 21.55
N ALA A 73 -3.03 3.14 22.34
CA ALA A 73 -3.91 3.79 23.29
C ALA A 73 -5.03 4.62 22.62
N ASP A 74 -4.82 5.12 21.40
CA ASP A 74 -5.83 5.88 20.64
C ASP A 74 -6.77 4.99 19.79
N ARG A 75 -6.41 3.71 19.61
CA ARG A 75 -7.21 2.74 18.85
C ARG A 75 -8.34 2.17 19.72
N SER A 76 -9.29 3.03 20.06
CA SER A 76 -10.54 2.67 20.72
C SER A 76 -11.26 1.59 19.90
N ASP A 77 -11.23 0.36 20.41
CA ASP A 77 -11.78 -0.87 19.79
C ASP A 77 -13.31 -0.82 19.73
N ARG A 78 -13.85 -0.03 18.80
CA ARG A 78 -15.28 -0.03 18.48
C ARG A 78 -15.58 -1.20 17.55
N ARG A 79 -16.61 -1.99 17.84
CA ARG A 79 -17.03 -3.11 16.98
C ARG A 79 -18.32 -2.81 16.25
N CYS A 80 -18.44 -3.37 15.05
CA CYS A 80 -19.64 -3.23 14.24
C CYS A 80 -20.83 -3.98 14.87
N PRO A 81 -22.00 -3.36 15.06
CA PRO A 81 -23.17 -4.06 15.60
C PRO A 81 -23.78 -5.08 14.63
N SER A 82 -23.39 -5.05 13.35
CA SER A 82 -23.96 -5.93 12.32
C SER A 82 -23.08 -7.13 11.96
N CYS A 83 -21.76 -7.01 12.07
CA CYS A 83 -20.81 -8.05 11.65
C CYS A 83 -19.64 -8.23 12.62
N GLU A 84 -19.64 -7.52 13.76
CA GLU A 84 -18.64 -7.58 14.82
C GLU A 84 -17.20 -7.22 14.44
N ALA A 85 -16.95 -6.83 13.18
CA ALA A 85 -15.65 -6.35 12.73
C ALA A 85 -15.19 -5.11 13.52
N ALA A 86 -13.87 -4.99 13.74
CA ALA A 86 -13.25 -3.84 14.38
C ALA A 86 -13.39 -2.58 13.50
N ILE A 87 -13.65 -1.44 14.13
CA ILE A 87 -13.95 -0.17 13.50
C ILE A 87 -12.99 0.89 14.04
N GLU A 88 -12.41 1.65 13.12
CA GLU A 88 -11.66 2.87 13.43
C GLU A 88 -12.55 3.91 14.13
N SER A 89 -11.99 4.66 15.08
CA SER A 89 -12.70 5.57 15.99
C SER A 89 -13.57 6.64 15.32
N ASN A 90 -13.40 6.89 14.02
CA ASN A 90 -14.12 7.90 13.22
C ASN A 90 -14.78 7.36 11.92
N ALA A 91 -14.94 6.04 11.78
CA ALA A 91 -15.57 5.47 10.58
C ALA A 91 -17.10 5.72 10.58
N ARG A 92 -17.65 6.15 9.44
CA ARG A 92 -19.11 6.33 9.24
C ARG A 92 -19.81 5.08 8.69
N TYR A 93 -19.04 4.19 8.09
CA TYR A 93 -19.50 2.94 7.48
C TYR A 93 -18.54 1.82 7.88
N CYS A 94 -19.05 0.60 8.03
CA CYS A 94 -18.22 -0.58 8.24
C CYS A 94 -17.50 -0.97 6.94
N ARG A 95 -16.20 -1.26 6.99
CA ARG A 95 -15.43 -1.70 5.80
C ARG A 95 -15.78 -3.12 5.34
N GLU A 96 -16.29 -3.95 6.25
CA GLU A 96 -16.62 -5.36 5.96
C GLU A 96 -18.02 -5.51 5.39
N CYS A 97 -19.04 -5.05 6.12
CA CYS A 97 -20.45 -5.25 5.75
C CYS A 97 -21.12 -4.01 5.15
N SER A 98 -20.39 -2.90 4.98
CA SER A 98 -20.89 -1.62 4.43
C SER A 98 -22.06 -0.97 5.17
N THR A 99 -22.46 -1.49 6.34
CA THR A 99 -23.53 -0.91 7.14
C THR A 99 -23.12 0.44 7.73
N ARG A 100 -24.09 1.36 7.78
CA ARG A 100 -23.90 2.70 8.37
C ARG A 100 -23.80 2.60 9.88
N LEU A 101 -22.77 3.22 10.44
CA LEU A 101 -22.54 3.23 11.89
C LEU A 101 -23.28 4.42 12.50
N ALA A 102 -24.24 4.14 13.39
CA ALA A 102 -24.94 5.18 14.12
C ALA A 102 -23.98 5.79 15.17
N ARG A 103 -23.71 7.10 15.09
CA ARG A 103 -23.04 7.84 16.18
C ARG A 103 -23.92 7.73 17.43
N ARG A 104 -23.42 7.07 18.48
CA ARG A 104 -23.93 7.20 19.85
C ARG A 104 -23.03 8.16 20.61
#